data_AF-A0A2M6GHE6-F1
#
_entry.id   AF-A0A2M6GHE6-F1
#
_cell.length_a   1.000
_cell.length_b   1.000
_cell.length_c   1.000
_cell.angle_alpha   90.00
_cell.angle_beta   90.00
_cell.angle_gamma   90.00
#
_symmetry.space_group_name_H-M   'P 1'
#
loop_
_entity.id
_entity.type
_entity.pdbx_description
1 polymer ?
#
loop_
_entity_poly.entity_id
_entity_poly.type
_entity_poly.pdbx_seq_one_letter_code
_entity_poly.pdbx_strand_id
1 'polypeptide(L)'
;MSKVFTVVWGLLAISFATLASRMDNLIQAVNILGSLFYGTILGIFVVAFYVKRIKAQAVFWAAILAELIVIFIYIRTNLGFLWLNPIGCLLVIVFGMFLQLNQKQTSTQ
;
A
#
# COMPACT_ATOMS: atom_id res chain seq x y z
N MET A 1 1.98 3.57 -28.80
CA MET A 1 1.58 3.60 -27.38
C MET A 1 2.75 3.56 -26.41
N SER A 2 3.62 2.55 -26.42
CA SER A 2 4.77 2.47 -25.48
C SER A 2 5.71 3.69 -25.52
N LYS A 3 6.09 4.18 -26.71
CA LYS A 3 6.98 5.35 -26.86
C LYS A 3 6.41 6.64 -26.23
N VAL A 4 5.10 6.87 -26.35
CA VAL A 4 4.44 8.04 -25.74
C VAL A 4 4.46 7.92 -24.21
N PHE A 5 4.22 6.73 -23.69
CA PHE A 5 4.31 6.45 -22.26
C PHE A 5 5.74 6.69 -21.73
N THR A 6 6.76 6.25 -22.46
CA THR A 6 8.17 6.53 -22.12
C THR A 6 8.48 8.02 -22.10
N VAL A 7 7.98 8.78 -23.08
CA VAL A 7 8.14 10.26 -23.11
C VAL A 7 7.45 10.90 -21.91
N VAL A 8 6.22 10.49 -21.57
CA VAL A 8 5.48 11.00 -20.40
C VAL A 8 6.24 10.68 -19.10
N TRP A 9 6.71 9.44 -18.93
CA TRP A 9 7.50 9.08 -17.76
C TRP A 9 8.83 9.84 -17.67
N GLY A 10 9.50 10.06 -18.79
CA GLY A 10 10.71 10.88 -18.87
C GLY A 10 10.44 12.33 -18.46
N LEU A 11 9.37 12.93 -18.95
CA LEU A 11 8.95 14.30 -18.57
C LEU A 11 8.59 14.39 -17.08
N LEU A 12 7.88 13.40 -16.54
CA LEU A 12 7.57 13.31 -15.11
C LEU A 12 8.84 13.19 -14.28
N ALA A 13 9.81 12.37 -14.69
CA ALA A 13 11.08 12.20 -13.98
C ALA A 13 11.92 13.48 -13.99
N ILE A 14 12.02 14.16 -15.13
CA ILE A 14 12.75 15.45 -15.25
C ILE A 14 12.07 16.51 -14.36
N SER A 15 10.75 16.59 -14.39
CA SER A 15 9.98 17.53 -13.55
C SER A 15 10.15 17.21 -12.06
N PHE A 16 10.11 15.94 -11.68
CA PHE A 16 10.35 15.53 -10.31
C PHE A 16 11.77 15.87 -9.86
N ALA A 17 12.79 15.67 -10.72
CA ALA A 17 14.19 15.99 -10.41
C ALA A 17 14.42 17.48 -10.11
N THR A 18 13.73 18.39 -10.81
CA THR A 18 13.85 19.83 -10.55
C THR A 18 13.19 20.23 -9.22
N LEU A 19 12.03 19.65 -8.87
CA LEU A 19 11.36 19.85 -7.58
C LEU A 19 12.14 19.20 -6.41
N ALA A 20 12.68 18.00 -6.63
CA ALA A 20 13.47 17.22 -5.68
C ALA A 20 14.69 17.96 -5.13
N SER A 21 15.32 18.81 -5.96
CA SER A 21 16.50 19.60 -5.58
C SER A 21 16.26 20.57 -4.41
N ARG A 22 14.99 20.86 -4.08
CA ARG A 22 14.59 21.74 -2.98
C ARG A 22 14.27 21.01 -1.67
N MET A 23 14.34 19.68 -1.65
CA MET A 23 14.03 18.89 -0.45
C MET A 23 15.30 18.67 0.38
N ASP A 24 15.21 18.88 1.69
CA ASP A 24 16.35 18.74 2.62
C ASP A 24 16.93 17.32 2.63
N ASN A 25 16.07 16.29 2.65
CA ASN A 25 16.47 14.88 2.64
C ASN A 25 15.59 14.04 1.71
N LEU A 26 16.01 13.94 0.44
CA LEU A 26 15.34 13.13 -0.60
C LEU A 26 15.14 11.66 -0.20
N ILE A 27 16.17 11.06 0.39
CA ILE A 27 16.13 9.65 0.82
C ILE A 27 15.06 9.46 1.91
N GLN A 28 14.93 10.42 2.83
CA GLN A 28 13.91 10.38 3.88
C GLN A 28 12.51 10.51 3.28
N ALA A 29 12.30 11.47 2.37
CA ALA A 29 11.01 11.65 1.71
C ALA A 29 10.57 10.39 0.95
N VAL A 30 11.48 9.76 0.21
CA VAL A 30 11.21 8.50 -0.50
C VAL A 30 10.91 7.37 0.47
N ASN A 31 11.59 7.30 1.62
CA ASN A 31 11.35 6.24 2.61
C ASN A 31 10.03 6.41 3.36
N ILE A 32 9.61 7.66 3.61
CA ILE A 32 8.27 7.97 4.13
C ILE A 32 7.21 7.53 3.11
N LEU A 33 7.35 7.93 1.85
CA LEU A 33 6.41 7.58 0.79
C LEU A 33 6.36 6.07 0.57
N GLY A 34 7.53 5.42 0.56
CA GLY A 34 7.65 3.96 0.48
C GLY A 34 6.95 3.28 1.65
N SER A 35 7.17 3.74 2.88
CA SER A 35 6.56 3.11 4.06
C SER A 35 5.04 3.31 4.15
N LEU A 36 4.50 4.34 3.49
CA LEU A 36 3.07 4.59 3.42
C LEU A 36 2.34 3.56 2.55
N PHE A 37 2.95 3.12 1.44
CA PHE A 37 2.34 2.16 0.50
C PHE A 37 2.89 0.73 0.61
N TYR A 38 4.14 0.54 1.02
CA TYR A 38 4.80 -0.77 0.97
C TYR A 38 4.26 -1.73 2.02
N GLY A 39 3.82 -1.24 3.18
CA GLY A 39 3.20 -2.09 4.21
C GLY A 39 2.00 -2.85 3.69
N THR A 40 1.08 -2.14 3.04
CA THR A 40 -0.12 -2.66 2.40
C THR A 40 0.23 -3.62 1.26
N ILE A 41 1.17 -3.25 0.37
CA ILE A 41 1.62 -4.12 -0.72
C ILE A 41 2.25 -5.41 -0.19
N LEU A 42 3.11 -5.33 0.82
CA LEU A 42 3.70 -6.48 1.49
C LEU A 42 2.61 -7.39 2.08
N GLY A 43 1.61 -6.82 2.75
CA GLY A 43 0.46 -7.56 3.28
C GLY A 43 -0.31 -8.33 2.20
N ILE A 44 -0.53 -7.72 1.03
CA ILE A 44 -1.18 -8.38 -0.12
C ILE A 44 -0.35 -9.59 -0.56
N PHE A 45 0.97 -9.43 -0.71
CA PHE A 45 1.85 -10.54 -1.09
C PHE A 45 1.87 -11.65 -0.05
N VAL A 46 1.91 -11.30 1.24
CA VAL A 46 1.87 -12.29 2.33
C VAL A 46 0.57 -13.09 2.28
N VAL A 47 -0.57 -12.43 2.13
CA VAL A 47 -1.87 -13.13 2.00
C VAL A 47 -1.89 -14.02 0.76
N ALA A 48 -1.40 -13.52 -0.39
CA ALA A 48 -1.40 -14.27 -1.64
C ALA A 48 -0.53 -15.54 -1.59
N PHE A 49 0.65 -15.48 -0.96
CA PHE A 49 1.57 -16.62 -0.89
C PHE A 49 1.26 -17.59 0.26
N TYR A 50 0.97 -17.07 1.46
CA TYR A 50 0.85 -17.90 2.66
C TYR A 50 -0.60 -18.28 2.99
N VAL A 51 -1.59 -17.51 2.53
CA VAL A 51 -3.01 -17.73 2.90
C VAL A 51 -3.85 -17.97 1.65
N LYS A 52 -3.58 -19.09 0.96
CA LYS A 52 -4.28 -19.53 -0.27
C LYS A 52 -5.81 -19.66 -0.17
N ARG A 53 -6.37 -19.55 1.04
CA ARG A 53 -7.82 -19.62 1.30
C ARG A 53 -8.54 -18.28 1.11
N ILE A 54 -7.83 -17.15 1.03
CA ILE A 54 -8.43 -15.82 0.89
C ILE A 54 -8.63 -15.51 -0.60
N LYS A 55 -9.86 -15.15 -0.99
CA LYS A 55 -10.21 -14.77 -2.37
C LYS A 55 -9.63 -13.39 -2.68
N ALA A 56 -9.24 -13.17 -3.93
CA ALA A 56 -8.67 -11.89 -4.38
C ALA A 56 -9.59 -10.68 -4.08
N GLN A 57 -10.91 -10.86 -4.14
CA GLN A 57 -11.88 -9.80 -3.80
C GLN A 57 -11.78 -9.36 -2.33
N ALA A 58 -11.62 -10.30 -1.39
CA ALA A 58 -11.45 -9.97 0.02
C ALA A 58 -10.12 -9.24 0.27
N VAL A 59 -9.04 -9.67 -0.39
CA VAL A 59 -7.72 -8.98 -0.31
C VAL A 59 -7.78 -7.57 -0.87
N PHE A 60 -8.51 -7.35 -1.97
CA PHE A 60 -8.65 -6.03 -2.58
C PHE A 60 -9.33 -5.03 -1.64
N TRP A 61 -10.47 -5.41 -1.05
CA TRP A 61 -11.17 -4.56 -0.08
C TRP A 61 -10.37 -4.37 1.22
N ALA A 62 -9.68 -5.41 1.68
CA ALA A 62 -8.77 -5.32 2.83
C ALA A 62 -7.62 -4.33 2.58
N ALA A 63 -7.03 -4.35 1.38
CA ALA A 63 -5.96 -3.45 0.99
C ALA A 63 -6.40 -1.98 0.97
N ILE A 64 -7.57 -1.68 0.40
CA ILE A 64 -8.12 -0.32 0.39
C ILE A 64 -8.37 0.17 1.82
N LEU A 65 -8.99 -0.66 2.67
CA LEU A 65 -9.28 -0.29 4.05
C LEU A 65 -8.01 -0.09 4.87
N ALA A 66 -7.02 -0.98 4.71
CA ALA A 66 -5.73 -0.88 5.36
C ALA A 66 -4.99 0.40 4.93
N GLU A 67 -4.98 0.73 3.64
CA GLU A 67 -4.35 1.93 3.10
C GLU A 67 -4.95 3.20 3.69
N LEU A 68 -6.28 3.28 3.76
CA LEU A 68 -6.98 4.42 4.37
C LEU A 68 -6.61 4.60 5.85
N ILE A 69 -6.47 3.50 6.60
CA ILE A 69 -6.07 3.55 8.00
C ILE A 69 -4.59 3.95 8.14
N VAL A 70 -3.69 3.43 7.30
CA VAL A 70 -2.27 3.81 7.31
C VAL A 70 -2.12 5.31 7.05
N ILE A 71 -2.82 5.85 6.04
CA ILE A 71 -2.85 7.28 5.76
C ILE A 71 -3.40 8.07 6.95
N PHE A 72 -4.48 7.60 7.58
CA PHE A 72 -5.05 8.25 8.76
C PHE A 72 -4.06 8.28 9.94
N ILE A 73 -3.38 7.16 10.20
CA ILE A 73 -2.36 7.05 11.25
C ILE A 73 -1.21 8.02 10.98
N TYR A 74 -0.73 8.10 9.73
CA TYR A 74 0.35 9.01 9.33
C TYR A 74 0.00 10.48 9.57
N ILE A 75 -1.24 10.89 9.30
CA ILE A 75 -1.67 12.29 9.49
C ILE A 75 -1.93 12.61 10.96
N ARG A 76 -2.46 11.66 11.75
CA ARG A 76 -2.91 11.91 13.13
C ARG A 76 -1.87 11.63 14.21
N THR A 77 -0.86 10.83 13.91
CA THR A 77 0.06 10.29 14.91
C THR A 77 1.50 10.63 14.57
N ASN A 78 2.30 10.96 15.57
CA ASN A 78 3.73 11.22 15.40
C ASN A 78 4.56 9.92 15.48
N LEU A 79 4.09 8.88 14.80
CA LEU A 79 4.79 7.59 14.71
C LEU A 79 5.91 7.67 13.67
N GLY A 80 7.03 7.01 13.95
CA GLY A 80 8.10 6.88 12.94
C GLY A 80 7.56 6.17 11.71
N PHE A 81 7.81 6.72 10.52
CA PHE A 81 7.24 6.22 9.25
C PHE A 81 7.53 4.73 8.99
N LEU A 82 8.63 4.18 9.50
CA LEU A 82 8.97 2.75 9.40
C LEU A 82 7.92 1.83 10.05
N TRP A 83 7.20 2.31 11.07
CA TRP A 83 6.14 1.54 11.73
C TRP A 83 4.89 1.40 10.86
N LEU A 84 4.70 2.25 9.85
CA LEU A 84 3.57 2.13 8.92
C LEU A 84 3.65 0.82 8.11
N ASN A 85 4.85 0.32 7.85
CA ASN A 85 5.05 -0.96 7.14
C ASN A 85 4.44 -2.17 7.87
N PRO A 86 4.88 -2.52 9.10
CA PRO A 86 4.31 -3.65 9.81
C PRO A 86 2.81 -3.44 10.11
N ILE A 87 2.38 -2.21 10.40
CA ILE A 87 0.97 -1.88 10.63
C ILE A 87 0.14 -2.16 9.37
N GLY A 88 0.54 -1.62 8.22
CA GLY A 88 -0.16 -1.82 6.95
C GLY A 88 -0.24 -3.30 6.58
N CYS A 89 0.86 -4.03 6.74
CA CYS A 89 0.90 -5.47 6.48
C CYS A 89 -0.08 -6.25 7.37
N LEU A 90 -0.06 -5.98 8.67
CA LEU A 90 -0.97 -6.63 9.63
C LEU A 90 -2.44 -6.29 9.35
N LEU A 91 -2.75 -5.03 9.02
CA LEU A 91 -4.11 -4.62 8.68
C LEU A 91 -4.66 -5.37 7.47
N VAL A 92 -3.87 -5.53 6.40
CA VAL A 92 -4.29 -6.30 5.22
C VAL A 92 -4.56 -7.76 5.58
N ILE A 93 -3.71 -8.38 6.40
CA ILE A 93 -3.88 -9.78 6.82
C ILE A 93 -5.15 -9.93 7.67
N VAL A 94 -5.33 -9.07 8.68
CA VAL A 94 -6.48 -9.11 9.60
C VAL A 94 -7.79 -8.84 8.87
N PHE A 95 -7.87 -7.77 8.06
CA PHE A 95 -9.07 -7.48 7.28
C PHE A 95 -9.32 -8.51 6.20
N GLY A 96 -8.28 -9.03 5.56
CA GLY A 96 -8.41 -10.10 4.57
C GLY A 96 -9.04 -11.35 5.17
N MET A 97 -8.63 -11.75 6.38
CA MET A 97 -9.25 -12.87 7.10
C MET A 97 -10.71 -12.55 7.47
N PHE A 98 -10.99 -11.35 8.00
CA PHE A 98 -12.33 -10.97 8.44
C PHE A 98 -13.33 -10.90 7.28
N LEU A 99 -12.94 -10.29 6.15
CA LEU A 99 -13.76 -10.19 4.95
C LEU A 99 -13.96 -11.56 4.28
N GLN A 100 -12.96 -12.43 4.31
CA GLN A 100 -13.09 -13.78 3.76
C GLN A 100 -14.13 -14.62 4.52
N LEU A 101 -14.22 -14.48 5.85
CA LEU A 101 -15.22 -15.16 6.66
C LEU A 101 -16.64 -14.77 6.23
N ASN A 102 -16.87 -13.48 6.00
CA ASN A 102 -18.17 -12.97 5.56
C ASN A 102 -18.51 -13.42 4.13
N GLN A 103 -17.53 -13.49 3.23
CA GLN A 103 -17.75 -13.95 1.85
C GLN A 103 -18.01 -15.46 1.72
N LYS A 104 -17.54 -16.27 2.68
CA LYS A 104 -17.78 -17.71 2.66
C LYS A 104 -19.27 -18.03 2.89
N GLN A 105 -20.00 -17.20 3.64
CA GLN A 105 -21.43 -17.38 3.88
C GLN A 105 -22.29 -17.15 2.63
N THR A 106 -21.84 -16.30 1.70
CA THR A 106 -22.62 -15.97 0.48
C THR A 106 -22.50 -17.03 -0.63
N SER A 107 -21.55 -17.97 -0.52
CA SER A 107 -21.28 -18.98 -1.57
C SER A 107 -21.99 -20.33 -1.33
N THR A 108 -22.87 -20.43 -0.32
CA THR A 108 -23.56 -21.68 0.07
C THR A 108 -25.06 -21.44 0.27
N GLN A 109 -25.65 -20.60 -0.59
CA GLN A 109 -27.09 -20.60 -0.84
C GLN A 109 -27.36 -21.00 -2.28
#